data_AF-A0A2R5FA16-F1
#
_entry.id   AF-A0A2R5FA16-F1
#
_cell.length_a   1.000
_cell.length_b   1.000
_cell.length_c   1.000
_cell.angle_alpha   90.00
_cell.angle_beta   90.00
_cell.angle_gamma   90.00
#
_symmetry.space_group_name_H-M   'P 1'
#
loop_
_entity.id
_entity.type
_entity.pdbx_description
1 polymer ?
#
loop_
_entity_poly.entity_id
_entity_poly.type
_entity_poly.pdbx_seq_one_letter_code
_entity_poly.pdbx_strand_id
1 'polypeptide(L)'
;MSTKTYKKRVEADKVRDQAHGKWLDILPSLVPGYFNNALQKIGTHVTCPFHGGKEDFRFIKQAKPGKGNTREVGVAMCSCGVYPDGFAVLMKATGWTFNETLIRVDEWLNGSSYQETVTPAPIKVYSDEDDEEQNKKILANLLNLWEAGKPLDIKQVPYYLGRGLHARVLVDMQDERFIASLGYYEYVKKNPADPNSEEILVKTGSYPAILAMMRDAQGNPVAVHRTWLSKDKKEKAPVRKAKKLSRTIGAAGAAMRLYDATGADTLGLAEGKETAHSVRQLAMGRYWPELGKIPVWATYSERNIRNFVIPDSMLGTLRKIVIFADNDPNGTGFSAAAEFKERMALEHPEIEVDIKMPEVEGMDWNDVLVNL
;
A
#
# COMPACT_ATOMS: atom_id res chain seq x y z
N MET A 1 -22.01 -10.38 39.54
CA MET A 1 -21.35 -11.43 38.74
C MET A 1 -21.28 -10.94 37.31
N SER A 2 -20.13 -10.38 36.90
CA SER A 2 -19.92 -9.88 35.54
C SER A 2 -19.27 -10.99 34.71
N THR A 3 -19.99 -11.52 33.74
CA THR A 3 -19.51 -12.54 32.80
C THR A 3 -18.43 -11.93 31.90
N LYS A 4 -17.18 -12.33 32.12
CA LYS A 4 -16.07 -12.05 31.20
C LYS A 4 -16.36 -12.76 29.87
N THR A 5 -16.70 -12.02 28.84
CA THR A 5 -16.79 -12.53 27.46
C THR A 5 -15.38 -12.71 26.91
N TYR A 6 -14.91 -13.95 26.82
CA TYR A 6 -13.62 -14.27 26.19
C TYR A 6 -13.76 -14.26 24.66
N LYS A 7 -12.95 -13.45 23.99
CA LYS A 7 -12.89 -13.32 22.53
C LYS A 7 -12.26 -14.58 21.91
N LYS A 8 -12.88 -15.15 20.88
CA LYS A 8 -12.34 -16.27 20.08
C LYS A 8 -11.60 -15.70 18.86
N ARG A 9 -10.30 -15.94 18.75
CA ARG A 9 -9.45 -15.54 17.60
C ARG A 9 -9.63 -16.54 16.46
N VAL A 10 -9.75 -16.06 15.22
CA VAL A 10 -9.73 -16.90 14.01
C VAL A 10 -8.25 -17.12 13.61
N GLU A 11 -7.76 -18.34 13.74
CA GLU A 11 -6.39 -18.70 13.39
C GLU A 11 -6.31 -19.17 11.94
N ALA A 12 -5.54 -18.47 11.10
CA ALA A 12 -5.53 -18.72 9.66
C ALA A 12 -5.14 -20.16 9.30
N ASP A 13 -4.16 -20.74 9.98
CA ASP A 13 -3.72 -22.11 9.74
C ASP A 13 -4.78 -23.13 10.16
N LYS A 14 -5.49 -22.86 11.26
CA LYS A 14 -6.62 -23.67 11.69
C LYS A 14 -7.77 -23.65 10.67
N VAL A 15 -8.13 -22.48 10.14
CA VAL A 15 -9.18 -22.38 9.11
C VAL A 15 -8.74 -23.07 7.82
N ARG A 16 -7.45 -22.95 7.43
CA ARG A 16 -6.89 -23.69 6.28
C ARG A 16 -7.02 -25.19 6.47
N ASP A 17 -6.63 -25.71 7.63
CA ASP A 17 -6.73 -27.13 7.96
C ASP A 17 -8.20 -27.60 7.98
N GLN A 18 -9.10 -26.77 8.50
CA GLN A 18 -10.53 -27.07 8.54
C GLN A 18 -11.22 -26.99 7.17
N ALA A 19 -10.77 -26.09 6.29
CA ALA A 19 -11.23 -25.92 4.92
C ALA A 19 -10.67 -27.00 3.99
N HIS A 20 -9.56 -27.64 4.37
CA HIS A 20 -8.93 -28.67 3.57
C HIS A 20 -9.92 -29.80 3.23
N GLY A 21 -10.08 -30.10 1.94
CA GLY A 21 -11.01 -31.12 1.45
C GLY A 21 -12.47 -30.66 1.29
N LYS A 22 -12.81 -29.42 1.65
CA LYS A 22 -14.18 -28.87 1.64
C LYS A 22 -14.42 -27.78 0.60
N TRP A 23 -13.42 -27.46 -0.23
CA TRP A 23 -13.50 -26.33 -1.16
C TRP A 23 -14.57 -26.48 -2.24
N LEU A 24 -14.99 -27.70 -2.57
CA LEU A 24 -16.10 -27.93 -3.49
C LEU A 24 -17.46 -27.55 -2.89
N ASP A 25 -17.55 -27.43 -1.57
CA ASP A 25 -18.76 -27.03 -0.85
C ASP A 25 -18.68 -25.54 -0.45
N ILE A 26 -17.51 -25.07 -0.01
CA ILE A 26 -17.25 -23.68 0.39
C ILE A 26 -17.48 -22.71 -0.78
N LEU A 27 -16.86 -22.98 -1.95
CA LEU A 27 -16.93 -22.06 -3.10
C LEU A 27 -18.37 -21.79 -3.56
N PRO A 28 -19.21 -22.80 -3.88
CA PRO A 28 -20.58 -22.53 -4.31
C PRO A 28 -21.49 -21.99 -3.20
N SER A 29 -21.12 -22.16 -1.91
CA SER A 29 -21.87 -21.56 -0.81
C SER A 29 -21.60 -20.07 -0.65
N LEU A 30 -20.32 -19.66 -0.74
CA LEU A 30 -19.91 -18.26 -0.53
C LEU A 30 -20.07 -17.39 -1.77
N VAL A 31 -20.00 -17.97 -2.97
CA VAL A 31 -20.29 -17.30 -4.24
C VAL A 31 -21.25 -18.12 -5.10
N PRO A 32 -22.54 -18.20 -4.74
CA PRO A 32 -23.53 -19.01 -5.43
C PRO A 32 -23.62 -18.69 -6.92
N GLY A 33 -23.61 -19.74 -7.75
CA GLY A 33 -23.75 -19.61 -9.20
C GLY A 33 -22.47 -19.23 -9.95
N TYR A 34 -21.52 -18.57 -9.28
CA TYR A 34 -20.35 -17.96 -9.93
C TYR A 34 -19.45 -18.98 -10.65
N PHE A 35 -19.33 -20.17 -10.07
CA PHE A 35 -18.43 -21.22 -10.56
C PHE A 35 -19.15 -22.46 -11.10
N ASN A 36 -20.48 -22.43 -11.30
CA ASN A 36 -21.28 -23.62 -11.61
C ASN A 36 -20.73 -24.42 -12.82
N ASN A 37 -20.43 -23.75 -13.93
CA ASN A 37 -19.91 -24.40 -15.13
C ASN A 37 -18.54 -25.06 -14.87
N ALA A 38 -17.66 -24.38 -14.13
CA ALA A 38 -16.32 -24.88 -13.81
C ALA A 38 -16.36 -26.04 -12.80
N LEU A 39 -17.23 -25.96 -11.78
CA LEU A 39 -17.39 -27.00 -10.74
C LEU A 39 -18.06 -28.27 -11.29
N GLN A 40 -18.95 -28.14 -12.28
CA GLN A 40 -19.52 -29.30 -12.99
C GLN A 40 -18.50 -29.99 -13.90
N LYS A 41 -17.45 -29.28 -14.33
CA LYS A 41 -16.45 -29.75 -15.31
C LYS A 41 -15.03 -29.73 -14.76
N ILE A 42 -14.85 -30.05 -13.47
CA ILE A 42 -13.52 -30.04 -12.82
C ILE A 42 -12.50 -30.86 -13.63
N GLY A 43 -11.33 -30.25 -13.88
CA GLY A 43 -10.28 -30.78 -14.73
C GLY A 43 -10.36 -30.36 -16.20
N THR A 44 -11.45 -29.75 -16.62
CA THR A 44 -11.67 -29.26 -17.99
C THR A 44 -11.60 -27.75 -18.01
N HIS A 45 -11.09 -27.17 -19.10
CA HIS A 45 -11.18 -25.73 -19.29
C HIS A 45 -12.60 -25.30 -19.63
N VAL A 46 -12.99 -24.15 -19.11
CA VAL A 46 -14.27 -23.49 -19.36
C VAL A 46 -14.03 -22.01 -19.60
N THR A 47 -15.09 -21.29 -19.98
CA THR A 47 -15.04 -19.82 -20.01
C THR A 47 -14.70 -19.26 -18.63
N CYS A 48 -13.72 -18.37 -18.57
CA CYS A 48 -13.30 -17.75 -17.32
C CYS A 48 -14.42 -16.91 -16.70
N PRO A 49 -14.83 -17.19 -15.46
CA PRO A 49 -15.84 -16.38 -14.77
C PRO A 49 -15.30 -15.01 -14.36
N PHE A 50 -13.97 -14.81 -14.32
CA PHE A 50 -13.36 -13.53 -13.93
C PHE A 50 -13.24 -12.52 -15.07
N HIS A 51 -12.93 -12.97 -16.29
CA HIS A 51 -12.63 -12.07 -17.40
C HIS A 51 -13.30 -12.46 -18.73
N GLY A 52 -14.07 -13.55 -18.77
CA GLY A 52 -14.83 -13.96 -19.95
C GLY A 52 -14.03 -14.67 -21.06
N GLY A 53 -12.73 -14.93 -20.88
CA GLY A 53 -11.92 -15.71 -21.83
C GLY A 53 -12.49 -17.09 -22.06
N LYS A 54 -12.44 -17.60 -23.30
CA LYS A 54 -12.99 -18.91 -23.65
C LYS A 54 -11.94 -20.01 -23.43
N GLU A 55 -12.34 -21.09 -22.75
CA GLU A 55 -11.54 -22.31 -22.55
C GLU A 55 -10.16 -22.10 -21.90
N ASP A 56 -10.03 -21.16 -20.96
CA ASP A 56 -8.76 -20.88 -20.28
C ASP A 56 -8.82 -21.02 -18.75
N PHE A 57 -10.00 -20.97 -18.14
CA PHE A 57 -10.18 -21.22 -16.70
C PHE A 57 -10.44 -22.70 -16.42
N ARG A 58 -9.74 -23.28 -15.42
CA ARG A 58 -10.06 -24.61 -14.91
C ARG A 58 -9.82 -24.74 -13.41
N PHE A 59 -10.68 -25.54 -12.78
CA PHE A 59 -10.37 -26.19 -11.50
C PHE A 59 -9.53 -27.44 -11.74
N ILE A 60 -8.56 -27.69 -10.86
CA ILE A 60 -7.63 -28.82 -10.96
C ILE A 60 -8.26 -30.08 -10.36
N LYS A 61 -8.35 -31.15 -11.17
CA LYS A 61 -8.92 -32.46 -10.74
C LYS A 61 -7.92 -33.32 -9.96
N GLN A 62 -6.70 -33.45 -10.47
CA GLN A 62 -5.66 -34.30 -9.89
C GLN A 62 -4.52 -33.46 -9.31
N ALA A 63 -4.11 -33.78 -8.09
CA ALA A 63 -3.01 -33.12 -7.40
C ALA A 63 -1.70 -33.38 -8.14
N LYS A 64 -0.77 -32.42 -8.10
CA LYS A 64 0.61 -32.62 -8.56
C LYS A 64 1.49 -32.86 -7.32
N PRO A 65 2.64 -33.54 -7.42
CA PRO A 65 3.56 -33.67 -6.30
C PRO A 65 3.88 -32.29 -5.68
N GLY A 66 3.61 -32.14 -4.37
CA GLY A 66 3.77 -30.88 -3.65
C GLY A 66 2.72 -29.79 -3.92
N LYS A 67 1.63 -30.08 -4.64
CA LYS A 67 0.51 -29.16 -4.89
C LYS A 67 -0.83 -29.87 -4.75
N GLY A 68 -1.75 -29.33 -3.96
CA GLY A 68 -3.10 -29.91 -3.80
C GLY A 68 -3.97 -29.78 -5.06
N ASN A 69 -5.08 -30.51 -5.08
CA ASN A 69 -6.16 -30.35 -6.07
C ASN A 69 -7.26 -29.40 -5.58
N THR A 70 -8.28 -29.14 -6.41
CA THR A 70 -9.37 -28.20 -6.05
C THR A 70 -10.12 -28.63 -4.81
N ARG A 71 -10.36 -29.94 -4.63
CA ARG A 71 -11.07 -30.43 -3.45
C ARG A 71 -10.27 -30.17 -2.18
N GLU A 72 -8.98 -30.47 -2.22
CA GLU A 72 -8.06 -30.35 -1.09
C GLU A 72 -7.79 -28.89 -0.71
N VAL A 73 -7.40 -28.06 -1.66
CA VAL A 73 -6.90 -26.70 -1.38
C VAL A 73 -7.60 -25.59 -2.16
N GLY A 74 -8.53 -25.89 -3.06
CA GLY A 74 -9.29 -24.89 -3.81
C GLY A 74 -8.54 -24.27 -4.99
N VAL A 75 -7.46 -24.89 -5.46
CA VAL A 75 -6.62 -24.37 -6.56
C VAL A 75 -7.39 -24.23 -7.88
N ALA A 76 -7.14 -23.12 -8.58
CA ALA A 76 -7.63 -22.89 -9.93
C ALA A 76 -6.55 -22.24 -10.79
N MET A 77 -6.73 -22.27 -12.11
CA MET A 77 -5.84 -21.56 -13.02
C MET A 77 -6.58 -21.00 -14.21
N CYS A 78 -6.04 -19.89 -14.71
CA CYS A 78 -6.52 -19.16 -15.86
C CYS A 78 -5.37 -18.47 -16.58
N SER A 79 -5.60 -18.04 -17.82
CA SER A 79 -4.74 -17.07 -18.52
C SER A 79 -4.56 -15.77 -17.71
N CYS A 80 -5.59 -15.34 -16.98
CA CYS A 80 -5.56 -14.14 -16.15
C CYS A 80 -4.92 -14.34 -14.75
N GLY A 81 -4.45 -15.55 -14.43
CA GLY A 81 -3.77 -15.80 -13.16
C GLY A 81 -3.76 -17.26 -12.71
N VAL A 82 -2.83 -17.56 -11.80
CA VAL A 82 -2.78 -18.82 -11.06
C VAL A 82 -3.29 -18.57 -9.64
N TYR A 83 -4.28 -19.36 -9.22
CA TYR A 83 -4.92 -19.23 -7.91
C TYR A 83 -4.49 -20.42 -7.05
N PRO A 84 -3.51 -20.24 -6.14
CA PRO A 84 -2.86 -21.36 -5.46
C PRO A 84 -3.77 -22.08 -4.46
N ASP A 85 -4.82 -21.42 -3.97
CA ASP A 85 -5.78 -21.98 -3.04
C ASP A 85 -7.17 -21.34 -3.23
N GLY A 86 -8.16 -21.87 -2.50
CA GLY A 86 -9.55 -21.41 -2.57
C GLY A 86 -9.76 -20.03 -1.94
N PHE A 87 -8.87 -19.58 -1.05
CA PHE A 87 -8.92 -18.20 -0.55
C PHE A 87 -8.60 -17.23 -1.68
N ALA A 88 -7.56 -17.49 -2.47
CA ALA A 88 -7.20 -16.69 -3.63
C ALA A 88 -8.32 -16.69 -4.70
N VAL A 89 -9.02 -17.81 -4.87
CA VAL A 89 -10.19 -17.90 -5.77
C VAL A 89 -11.34 -17.02 -5.27
N LEU A 90 -11.68 -17.07 -3.97
CA LEU A 90 -12.72 -16.25 -3.37
C LEU A 90 -12.37 -14.76 -3.43
N MET A 91 -11.16 -14.39 -3.01
CA MET A 91 -10.67 -13.01 -3.06
C MET A 91 -10.77 -12.44 -4.48
N LYS A 92 -10.45 -13.24 -5.51
CA LYS A 92 -10.60 -12.81 -6.91
C LYS A 92 -12.06 -12.68 -7.33
N ALA A 93 -12.94 -13.57 -6.88
CA ALA A 93 -14.36 -13.58 -7.24
C ALA A 93 -15.14 -12.42 -6.59
N THR A 94 -14.78 -12.04 -5.36
CA THR A 94 -15.57 -11.11 -4.54
C THR A 94 -14.90 -9.75 -4.35
N GLY A 95 -13.57 -9.66 -4.49
CA GLY A 95 -12.80 -8.48 -4.10
C GLY A 95 -12.48 -8.41 -2.61
N TRP A 96 -12.85 -9.42 -1.81
CA TRP A 96 -12.58 -9.45 -0.37
C TRP A 96 -11.09 -9.42 -0.06
N THR A 97 -10.75 -8.82 1.09
CA THR A 97 -9.42 -8.95 1.67
C THR A 97 -9.19 -10.40 2.14
N PHE A 98 -7.93 -10.78 2.39
CA PHE A 98 -7.63 -12.10 2.96
C PHE A 98 -8.33 -12.31 4.30
N ASN A 99 -8.37 -11.29 5.17
CA ASN A 99 -9.00 -11.39 6.49
C ASN A 99 -10.52 -11.55 6.39
N GLU A 100 -11.16 -10.77 5.51
CA GLU A 100 -12.60 -10.93 5.27
C GLU A 100 -12.89 -12.33 4.71
N THR A 101 -12.13 -12.78 3.72
CA THR A 101 -12.27 -14.13 3.16
C THR A 101 -12.09 -15.20 4.23
N LEU A 102 -11.09 -15.04 5.11
CA LEU A 102 -10.82 -15.93 6.23
C LEU A 102 -12.01 -16.02 7.20
N ILE A 103 -12.61 -14.87 7.54
CA ILE A 103 -13.80 -14.78 8.38
C ILE A 103 -14.99 -15.48 7.72
N ARG A 104 -15.29 -15.21 6.44
CA ARG A 104 -16.42 -15.83 5.74
C ARG A 104 -16.27 -17.35 5.63
N VAL A 105 -15.05 -17.84 5.41
CA VAL A 105 -14.77 -19.29 5.39
C VAL A 105 -14.92 -19.88 6.80
N ASP A 106 -14.42 -19.21 7.84
CA ASP A 106 -14.58 -19.65 9.24
C ASP A 106 -16.06 -19.69 9.65
N GLU A 107 -16.85 -18.68 9.29
CA GLU A 107 -18.30 -18.63 9.54
C GLU A 107 -19.03 -19.78 8.86
N TRP A 108 -18.66 -20.12 7.63
CA TRP A 108 -19.22 -21.26 6.92
C TRP A 108 -18.85 -22.59 7.60
N LEU A 109 -17.61 -22.72 8.09
CA LEU A 109 -17.10 -23.93 8.73
C LEU A 109 -17.64 -24.15 10.14
N ASN A 110 -17.80 -23.07 10.91
CA ASN A 110 -17.96 -23.11 12.36
C ASN A 110 -19.23 -22.38 12.86
N GLY A 111 -20.01 -21.75 11.98
CA GLY A 111 -21.26 -21.03 12.30
C GLY A 111 -21.07 -19.58 12.77
N SER A 112 -22.10 -18.75 12.57
CA SER A 112 -22.10 -17.33 12.94
C SER A 112 -22.23 -17.12 14.44
N SER A 113 -21.11 -16.89 15.13
CA SER A 113 -21.09 -16.42 16.53
C SER A 113 -20.02 -15.36 16.77
N TYR A 114 -19.83 -14.46 15.80
CA TYR A 114 -18.82 -13.41 15.89
C TYR A 114 -19.43 -12.01 15.96
N GLN A 115 -19.09 -11.29 17.03
CA GLN A 115 -19.17 -9.83 17.10
C GLN A 115 -17.89 -9.25 16.51
N GLU A 116 -18.07 -8.25 15.66
CA GLU A 116 -17.05 -7.56 14.88
C GLU A 116 -15.89 -7.07 15.75
N THR A 117 -14.72 -7.68 15.60
CA THR A 117 -13.43 -7.03 15.92
C THR A 117 -12.40 -7.37 14.85
N VAL A 118 -11.97 -6.37 14.10
CA VAL A 118 -10.78 -6.48 13.24
C VAL A 118 -9.57 -6.62 14.16
N THR A 119 -8.90 -7.78 14.14
CA THR A 119 -7.57 -7.93 14.73
C THR A 119 -6.56 -8.30 13.64
N PRO A 120 -5.36 -7.70 13.63
CA PRO A 120 -4.32 -8.01 12.64
C PRO A 120 -3.85 -9.46 12.74
N ALA A 121 -3.38 -10.00 11.61
CA ALA A 121 -2.84 -11.35 11.49
C ALA A 121 -1.71 -11.64 12.52
N PRO A 122 -1.47 -12.92 12.91
CA PRO A 122 -0.37 -13.29 13.79
C PRO A 122 0.97 -12.90 13.17
N ILE A 123 1.69 -12.03 13.88
CA ILE A 123 3.11 -11.79 13.69
C ILE A 123 3.82 -13.10 14.11
N LYS A 124 4.85 -13.53 13.37
CA LYS A 124 5.77 -14.58 13.86
C LYS A 124 6.18 -14.19 15.27
N VAL A 125 5.89 -15.02 16.28
CA VAL A 125 6.29 -14.74 17.67
C VAL A 125 7.80 -14.87 17.75
N TYR A 126 8.49 -13.77 17.48
CA TYR A 126 9.79 -13.46 18.07
C TYR A 126 9.49 -12.97 19.50
N SER A 127 10.41 -13.17 20.45
CA SER A 127 10.17 -12.70 21.82
C SER A 127 10.02 -11.17 21.83
N ASP A 128 9.25 -10.61 22.77
CA ASP A 128 9.05 -9.15 22.89
C ASP A 128 10.40 -8.41 23.00
N GLU A 129 11.43 -9.06 23.58
CA GLU A 129 12.81 -8.55 23.66
C GLU A 129 13.55 -8.60 22.31
N ASP A 130 13.36 -9.64 21.50
CA ASP A 130 13.96 -9.78 20.16
C ASP A 130 13.38 -8.75 19.17
N ASP A 131 12.08 -8.47 19.27
CA ASP A 131 11.39 -7.47 18.47
C ASP A 131 11.82 -6.04 18.86
N GLU A 132 12.02 -5.77 20.15
CA GLU A 132 12.49 -4.47 20.60
C GLU A 132 13.93 -4.19 20.13
N GLU A 133 14.83 -5.16 20.26
CA GLU A 133 16.22 -5.04 19.80
C GLU A 133 16.31 -4.94 18.27
N GLN A 134 15.48 -5.70 17.54
CA GLN A 134 15.38 -5.57 16.09
C GLN A 134 14.83 -4.19 15.68
N ASN A 135 13.80 -3.69 16.36
CA ASN A 135 13.23 -2.37 16.10
C ASN A 135 14.22 -1.25 16.41
N LYS A 136 14.98 -1.36 17.50
CA LYS A 136 16.10 -0.46 17.83
C LYS A 136 17.13 -0.42 16.70
N LYS A 137 17.52 -1.58 16.16
CA LYS A 137 18.44 -1.67 15.00
C LYS A 137 17.85 -1.06 13.73
N ILE A 138 16.57 -1.29 13.44
CA ILE A 138 15.90 -0.68 12.27
C ILE A 138 15.87 0.84 12.41
N LEU A 139 15.46 1.34 13.58
CA LEU A 139 15.40 2.77 13.88
C LEU A 139 16.79 3.42 13.81
N ALA A 140 17.81 2.81 14.41
CA ALA A 140 19.18 3.30 14.34
C ALA A 140 19.68 3.38 12.88
N ASN A 141 19.44 2.34 12.07
CA ASN A 141 19.82 2.34 10.66
C ASN A 141 19.08 3.42 9.85
N LEU A 142 17.79 3.62 10.15
CA LEU A 142 16.97 4.66 9.55
C LEU A 142 17.52 6.06 9.88
N LEU A 143 17.79 6.32 11.17
CA LEU A 143 18.29 7.60 11.63
C LEU A 143 19.69 7.88 11.07
N ASN A 144 20.55 6.86 11.03
CA ASN A 144 21.88 6.97 10.40
C ASN A 144 21.77 7.31 8.90
N LEU A 145 20.84 6.68 8.18
CA LEU A 145 20.58 7.02 6.77
C LEU A 145 20.09 8.46 6.62
N TRP A 146 19.19 8.90 7.50
CA TRP A 146 18.66 10.25 7.50
C TRP A 146 19.74 11.30 7.78
N GLU A 147 20.57 11.07 8.81
CA GLU A 147 21.65 11.96 9.19
C GLU A 147 22.81 12.00 8.20
N ALA A 148 23.02 10.94 7.41
CA ALA A 148 23.94 10.97 6.28
C ALA A 148 23.47 11.91 5.15
N GLY A 149 22.18 12.25 5.10
CA GLY A 149 21.62 13.23 4.18
C GLY A 149 21.87 14.67 4.64
N LYS A 150 22.07 15.57 3.68
CA LYS A 150 22.13 17.02 3.90
C LYS A 150 20.78 17.66 3.55
N PRO A 151 20.46 18.87 4.04
CA PRO A 151 19.30 19.61 3.56
C PRO A 151 19.25 19.67 2.03
N LEU A 152 18.06 19.51 1.45
CA LEU A 152 17.88 19.50 0.00
C LEU A 152 18.01 20.91 -0.57
N ASP A 153 19.10 21.19 -1.29
CA ASP A 153 19.27 22.43 -2.07
C ASP A 153 18.80 22.19 -3.52
N ILE A 154 17.64 22.76 -3.85
CA ILE A 154 17.01 22.62 -5.17
C ILE A 154 17.85 23.20 -6.32
N LYS A 155 18.81 24.10 -6.05
CA LYS A 155 19.75 24.59 -7.07
C LYS A 155 20.81 23.55 -7.41
N GLN A 156 21.21 22.74 -6.42
CA GLN A 156 22.20 21.66 -6.58
C GLN A 156 21.58 20.33 -7.00
N VAL A 157 20.27 20.17 -6.76
CA VAL A 157 19.46 18.99 -7.07
C VAL A 157 18.22 19.46 -7.82
N PRO A 158 18.35 19.76 -9.14
CA PRO A 158 17.29 20.39 -9.92
C PRO A 158 16.15 19.42 -10.30
N TYR A 159 16.11 18.21 -9.74
CA TYR A 159 15.12 17.18 -10.01
C TYR A 159 13.68 17.72 -10.01
N TYR A 160 13.27 18.39 -8.93
CA TYR A 160 11.92 18.94 -8.83
C TYR A 160 11.67 20.07 -9.84
N LEU A 161 12.68 20.89 -10.14
CA LEU A 161 12.57 21.94 -11.16
C LEU A 161 12.34 21.32 -12.55
N GLY A 162 13.02 20.22 -12.86
CA GLY A 162 12.81 19.45 -14.09
C GLY A 162 11.42 18.83 -14.21
N ARG A 163 10.71 18.66 -13.08
CA ARG A 163 9.31 18.20 -13.02
C ARG A 163 8.29 19.34 -13.09
N GLY A 164 8.71 20.56 -13.47
CA GLY A 164 7.83 21.73 -13.59
C GLY A 164 7.50 22.43 -12.27
N LEU A 165 8.13 22.04 -11.16
CA LEU A 165 7.93 22.69 -9.87
C LEU A 165 8.74 23.98 -9.78
N HIS A 166 8.08 25.05 -9.36
CA HIS A 166 8.69 26.35 -9.20
C HIS A 166 9.35 26.47 -7.82
N ALA A 167 10.58 27.00 -7.77
CA ALA A 167 11.38 27.13 -6.54
C ALA A 167 10.61 27.77 -5.36
N ARG A 168 9.76 28.77 -5.64
CA ARG A 168 8.90 29.44 -4.64
C ARG A 168 7.96 28.50 -3.87
N VAL A 169 7.57 27.36 -4.46
CA VAL A 169 6.69 26.36 -3.82
C VAL A 169 7.50 25.45 -2.90
N LEU A 170 8.81 25.37 -3.10
CA LEU A 170 9.71 24.43 -2.43
C LEU A 170 10.50 25.05 -1.26
N VAL A 171 10.29 26.34 -0.97
CA VAL A 171 11.11 27.08 0.03
C VAL A 171 10.94 26.60 1.47
N ASP A 172 9.75 26.12 1.82
CA ASP A 172 9.40 25.67 3.19
C ASP A 172 9.27 24.14 3.29
N MET A 173 9.95 23.41 2.39
CA MET A 173 9.93 21.95 2.45
C MET A 173 10.64 21.47 3.72
N GLN A 174 10.03 20.48 4.37
CA GLN A 174 10.61 19.76 5.49
C GLN A 174 10.58 18.26 5.22
N ASP A 175 11.23 17.49 6.09
CA ASP A 175 11.30 16.03 5.97
C ASP A 175 11.83 15.55 4.60
N GLU A 176 12.63 16.38 3.91
CA GLU A 176 13.42 15.97 2.75
C GLU A 176 14.90 16.34 2.88
N ARG A 177 15.77 15.42 2.44
CA ARG A 177 17.23 15.55 2.43
C ARG A 177 17.81 15.00 1.14
N PHE A 178 19.06 15.34 0.86
CA PHE A 178 19.84 14.86 -0.26
C PHE A 178 21.07 14.09 0.22
N ILE A 179 21.35 12.95 -0.41
CA ILE A 179 22.60 12.21 -0.22
C ILE A 179 23.30 12.04 -1.58
N ALA A 180 24.59 12.39 -1.64
CA ALA A 180 25.33 12.46 -2.90
C ALA A 180 25.61 11.08 -3.52
N SER A 181 25.70 10.03 -2.70
CA SER A 181 25.93 8.67 -3.14
C SER A 181 25.29 7.68 -2.17
N LEU A 182 24.23 7.02 -2.62
CA LEU A 182 23.52 5.99 -1.88
C LEU A 182 23.59 4.66 -2.64
N GLY A 183 23.98 3.59 -1.95
CA GLY A 183 24.00 2.25 -2.54
C GLY A 183 22.61 1.83 -3.02
N TYR A 184 22.56 1.25 -4.22
CA TYR A 184 21.37 0.66 -4.79
C TYR A 184 21.53 -0.86 -4.80
N TYR A 185 20.56 -1.55 -4.20
CA TYR A 185 20.63 -2.99 -3.96
C TYR A 185 19.43 -3.70 -4.59
N GLU A 186 19.67 -4.86 -5.18
CA GLU A 186 18.67 -5.70 -5.83
C GLU A 186 18.78 -7.15 -5.41
N TYR A 187 17.63 -7.80 -5.32
CA TYR A 187 17.57 -9.25 -5.15
C TYR A 187 17.94 -9.90 -6.48
N VAL A 188 18.95 -10.75 -6.44
CA VAL A 188 19.41 -11.56 -7.58
C VAL A 188 19.48 -13.01 -7.15
N LYS A 189 19.16 -13.94 -8.04
CA LYS A 189 19.33 -15.37 -7.76
C LYS A 189 20.81 -15.67 -7.57
N LYS A 190 21.15 -16.34 -6.49
CA LYS A 190 22.54 -16.77 -6.20
C LYS A 190 23.08 -17.65 -7.31
N ASN A 191 22.25 -18.53 -7.86
CA ASN A 191 22.52 -19.27 -9.09
C ASN A 191 21.47 -18.92 -10.15
N PRO A 192 21.81 -18.08 -11.15
CA PRO A 192 20.88 -17.67 -12.20
C PRO A 192 20.33 -18.82 -13.07
N ALA A 193 21.06 -19.94 -13.15
CA ALA A 193 20.64 -21.10 -13.94
C ALA A 193 19.58 -21.97 -13.24
N ASP A 194 19.43 -21.83 -11.92
CA ASP A 194 18.43 -22.57 -11.14
C ASP A 194 17.23 -21.65 -10.81
N PRO A 195 16.04 -21.92 -11.35
CA PRO A 195 14.86 -21.09 -11.08
C PRO A 195 14.42 -21.10 -9.61
N ASN A 196 14.86 -22.07 -8.81
CA ASN A 196 14.54 -22.18 -7.38
C ASN A 196 15.67 -21.68 -6.47
N SER A 197 16.74 -21.13 -7.03
CA SER A 197 17.87 -20.62 -6.25
C SER A 197 17.44 -19.48 -5.33
N GLU A 198 18.02 -19.45 -4.12
CA GLU A 198 17.83 -18.37 -3.17
C GLU A 198 18.17 -17.00 -3.77
N GLU A 199 17.36 -16.00 -3.44
CA GLU A 199 17.65 -14.62 -3.82
C GLU A 199 18.53 -13.96 -2.75
N ILE A 200 19.61 -13.34 -3.19
CA ILE A 200 20.54 -12.59 -2.35
C ILE A 200 20.47 -11.10 -2.71
N LEU A 201 20.65 -10.24 -1.71
CA LEU A 201 20.66 -8.81 -1.91
C LEU A 201 22.07 -8.35 -2.31
N VAL A 202 22.24 -7.90 -3.55
CA VAL A 202 23.54 -7.46 -4.10
C VAL A 202 23.49 -5.97 -4.40
N LYS A 203 24.58 -5.25 -4.08
CA LYS A 203 24.75 -3.86 -4.48
C LYS A 203 25.02 -3.79 -5.97
N THR A 204 24.06 -3.29 -6.75
CA THR A 204 24.19 -3.16 -8.21
C THR A 204 24.62 -1.76 -8.65
N GLY A 205 24.66 -0.78 -7.74
CA GLY A 205 25.21 0.54 -8.04
C GLY A 205 25.23 1.49 -6.85
N SER A 206 25.59 2.74 -7.15
CA SER A 206 25.53 3.88 -6.23
C SER A 206 25.09 5.12 -7.02
N TYR A 207 24.08 5.83 -6.53
CA TYR A 207 23.53 7.01 -7.20
C TYR A 207 23.22 8.11 -6.19
N PRO A 208 23.18 9.39 -6.61
CA PRO A 208 22.60 10.45 -5.79
C PRO A 208 21.15 10.10 -5.43
N ALA A 209 20.64 10.54 -4.28
CA ALA A 209 19.27 10.27 -3.89
C ALA A 209 18.63 11.39 -3.07
N ILE A 210 17.32 11.57 -3.27
CA ILE A 210 16.46 12.32 -2.36
C ILE A 210 15.93 11.35 -1.31
N LEU A 211 16.09 11.71 -0.05
CA LEU A 211 15.55 11.04 1.12
C LEU A 211 14.34 11.82 1.61
N ALA A 212 13.26 11.13 1.94
CA ALA A 212 12.09 11.74 2.56
C ALA A 212 11.67 10.94 3.80
N MET A 213 11.58 11.60 4.95
CA MET A 213 11.26 10.96 6.23
C MET A 213 9.76 10.68 6.30
N MET A 214 9.39 9.45 6.62
CA MET A 214 8.01 9.08 6.99
C MET A 214 7.86 9.06 8.49
N ARG A 215 6.77 9.65 8.98
CA ARG A 215 6.44 9.73 10.40
C ARG A 215 5.06 9.15 10.69
N ASP A 216 4.93 8.50 11.83
CA ASP A 216 3.63 8.10 12.39
C ASP A 216 2.82 9.33 12.86
N ALA A 217 1.63 9.13 13.44
CA ALA A 217 0.77 10.21 13.93
C ALA A 217 1.43 11.02 15.06
N GLN A 218 2.22 10.37 15.91
CA GLN A 218 2.95 10.97 17.03
C GLN A 218 4.19 11.77 16.57
N GLY A 219 4.57 11.62 15.29
CA GLY A 219 5.73 12.33 14.70
C GLY A 219 7.03 11.53 14.78
N ASN A 220 7.00 10.28 15.27
CA ASN A 220 8.17 9.43 15.33
C ASN A 220 8.57 8.97 13.92
N PRO A 221 9.88 8.91 13.62
CA PRO A 221 10.36 8.42 12.34
C PRO A 221 10.15 6.90 12.21
N VAL A 222 9.52 6.46 11.13
CA VAL A 222 9.19 5.03 10.91
C VAL A 222 9.77 4.43 9.64
N ALA A 223 10.07 5.26 8.64
CA ALA A 223 10.75 4.85 7.42
C ALA A 223 11.43 6.05 6.72
N VAL A 224 12.40 5.79 5.85
CA VAL A 224 12.94 6.78 4.92
C VAL A 224 12.63 6.32 3.49
N HIS A 225 11.83 7.11 2.78
CA HIS A 225 11.61 6.95 1.36
C HIS A 225 12.85 7.43 0.60
N ARG A 226 13.34 6.61 -0.34
CA ARG A 226 14.54 6.91 -1.14
C ARG A 226 14.16 7.00 -2.61
N THR A 227 14.58 8.08 -3.25
CA THR A 227 14.48 8.28 -4.70
C THR A 227 15.88 8.39 -5.26
N TRP A 228 16.38 7.34 -5.90
CA TRP A 228 17.66 7.43 -6.59
C TRP A 228 17.50 8.24 -7.86
N LEU A 229 18.44 9.15 -8.09
CA LEU A 229 18.47 10.07 -9.21
C LEU A 229 19.56 9.69 -10.21
N SER A 230 19.42 10.19 -11.44
CA SER A 230 20.50 10.18 -12.43
C SER A 230 21.74 10.89 -11.88
N LYS A 231 22.91 10.67 -12.50
CA LYS A 231 24.18 11.27 -12.05
C LYS A 231 24.16 12.80 -12.09
N ASP A 232 23.42 13.37 -13.04
CA ASP A 232 23.19 14.82 -13.18
C ASP A 232 22.02 15.33 -12.31
N LYS A 233 21.34 14.44 -11.58
CA LYS A 233 20.27 14.72 -10.61
C LYS A 233 19.03 15.38 -11.20
N LYS A 234 18.84 15.29 -12.52
CA LYS A 234 17.69 15.87 -13.22
C LYS A 234 16.53 14.88 -13.31
N GLU A 235 16.84 13.60 -13.40
CA GLU A 235 15.87 12.53 -13.62
C GLU A 235 15.98 11.45 -12.55
N LYS A 236 15.04 10.49 -12.56
CA LYS A 236 15.15 9.26 -11.79
C LYS A 236 16.36 8.45 -12.29
N ALA A 237 17.03 7.73 -11.39
CA ALA A 237 18.12 6.83 -11.78
C ALA A 237 17.61 5.77 -12.77
N PRO A 238 18.41 5.36 -13.77
CA PRO A 238 18.05 4.33 -14.75
C PRO A 238 18.19 2.93 -14.12
N VAL A 239 17.35 2.66 -13.12
CA VAL A 239 17.34 1.42 -12.34
C VAL A 239 15.93 0.87 -12.27
N ARG A 240 15.78 -0.44 -12.03
CA ARG A 240 14.49 -1.14 -12.09
C ARG A 240 13.39 -0.51 -11.22
N LYS A 241 13.73 -0.11 -9.99
CA LYS A 241 12.82 0.61 -9.08
C LYS A 241 13.55 1.79 -8.45
N ALA A 242 13.44 2.96 -9.08
CA ALA A 242 14.10 4.19 -8.63
C ALA A 242 13.56 4.75 -7.29
N LYS A 243 12.42 4.23 -6.81
CA LYS A 243 11.82 4.57 -5.51
C LYS A 243 11.80 3.32 -4.63
N LYS A 244 12.31 3.41 -3.39
CA LYS A 244 12.20 2.33 -2.38
C LYS A 244 12.07 2.90 -0.98
N LEU A 245 11.17 2.33 -0.19
CA LEU A 245 11.11 2.58 1.24
C LEU A 245 12.21 1.81 1.98
N SER A 246 12.75 2.36 3.06
CA SER A 246 13.62 1.61 3.99
C SER A 246 12.86 0.46 4.66
N ARG A 247 13.59 -0.41 5.37
CA ARG A 247 12.93 -1.26 6.36
C ARG A 247 12.23 -0.35 7.38
N THR A 248 11.06 -0.78 7.85
CA THR A 248 10.19 0.00 8.72
C THR A 248 9.86 -0.78 9.98
N ILE A 249 9.63 -0.05 11.07
CA ILE A 249 9.08 -0.55 12.34
C ILE A 249 7.54 -0.51 12.37
N GLY A 250 6.92 -0.01 11.30
CA GLY A 250 5.47 0.17 11.18
C GLY A 250 5.14 1.45 10.42
N ALA A 251 4.79 1.33 9.13
CA ALA A 251 4.52 2.49 8.27
C ALA A 251 3.02 2.73 8.02
N ALA A 252 2.13 1.92 8.60
CA ALA A 252 0.69 2.03 8.38
C ALA A 252 0.19 3.40 8.85
N GLY A 253 -0.41 4.15 7.94
CA GLY A 253 -0.93 5.48 8.23
C GLY A 253 0.13 6.57 8.37
N ALA A 254 1.40 6.24 8.19
CA ALA A 254 2.49 7.20 8.23
C ALA A 254 2.54 8.06 6.96
N ALA A 255 3.08 9.27 7.09
CA ALA A 255 3.25 10.19 5.97
C ALA A 255 4.60 10.91 6.01
N MET A 256 5.09 11.28 4.84
CA MET A 256 6.12 12.29 4.65
C MET A 256 5.46 13.64 4.82
N ARG A 257 5.75 14.33 5.93
CA ARG A 257 5.11 15.59 6.29
C ARG A 257 5.78 16.76 5.56
N LEU A 258 5.72 16.79 4.24
CA LEU A 258 6.57 17.65 3.38
C LEU A 258 6.48 19.15 3.70
N TYR A 259 5.40 19.60 4.35
CA TYR A 259 5.20 20.98 4.76
C TYR A 259 4.57 21.04 6.15
N ASP A 260 4.95 22.05 6.95
CA ASP A 260 4.42 22.24 8.30
C ASP A 260 2.91 22.48 8.27
N ALA A 261 2.18 21.71 9.09
CA ALA A 261 0.73 21.78 9.22
C ALA A 261 0.28 22.30 10.59
N THR A 262 1.21 22.83 11.39
CA THR A 262 0.91 23.40 12.69
C THR A 262 -0.10 24.54 12.56
N GLY A 263 -1.26 24.40 13.19
CA GLY A 263 -2.33 25.40 13.15
C GLY A 263 -3.11 25.48 11.84
N ALA A 264 -2.87 24.56 10.89
CA ALA A 264 -3.62 24.54 9.63
C ALA A 264 -5.06 24.06 9.86
N ASP A 265 -6.00 24.67 9.13
CA ASP A 265 -7.39 24.24 9.04
C ASP A 265 -7.66 23.25 7.90
N THR A 266 -6.74 23.18 6.94
CA THR A 266 -6.83 22.32 5.76
C THR A 266 -5.52 21.56 5.55
N LEU A 267 -5.60 20.25 5.36
CA LEU A 267 -4.47 19.37 5.04
C LEU A 267 -4.67 18.69 3.69
N GLY A 268 -3.67 18.79 2.81
CA GLY A 268 -3.60 17.97 1.60
C GLY A 268 -2.92 16.62 1.87
N LEU A 269 -3.46 15.54 1.32
CA LEU A 269 -2.82 14.23 1.28
C LEU A 269 -2.64 13.77 -0.17
N ALA A 270 -1.47 13.26 -0.52
CA ALA A 270 -1.21 12.64 -1.81
C ALA A 270 -0.47 11.31 -1.61
N GLU A 271 -0.48 10.43 -2.62
CA GLU A 271 0.25 9.16 -2.56
C GLU A 271 1.76 9.39 -2.68
N GLY A 272 2.18 10.08 -3.74
CA GLY A 272 3.57 10.39 -4.03
C GLY A 272 3.99 11.79 -3.57
N LYS A 273 5.26 11.94 -3.16
CA LYS A 273 5.81 13.29 -2.87
C LYS A 273 5.87 14.20 -4.11
N GLU A 274 6.09 13.64 -5.30
CA GLU A 274 6.05 14.42 -6.56
C GLU A 274 4.65 15.00 -6.80
N THR A 275 3.61 14.17 -6.63
CA THR A 275 2.20 14.56 -6.64
C THR A 275 1.94 15.64 -5.58
N ALA A 276 2.41 15.43 -4.35
CA ALA A 276 2.23 16.38 -3.24
C ALA A 276 2.82 17.78 -3.52
N HIS A 277 4.05 17.87 -4.07
CA HIS A 277 4.60 19.17 -4.46
C HIS A 277 3.81 19.80 -5.61
N SER A 278 3.33 18.99 -6.56
CA SER A 278 2.57 19.46 -7.72
C SER A 278 1.23 20.05 -7.30
N VAL A 279 0.48 19.36 -6.44
CA VAL A 279 -0.81 19.86 -5.94
C VAL A 279 -0.65 21.07 -5.04
N ARG A 280 0.45 21.18 -4.26
CA ARG A 280 0.75 22.42 -3.54
C ARG A 280 0.95 23.59 -4.50
N GLN A 281 1.65 23.38 -5.63
CA GLN A 281 1.79 24.41 -6.66
C GLN A 281 0.45 24.79 -7.29
N LEU A 282 -0.40 23.81 -7.59
CA LEU A 282 -1.75 24.03 -8.14
C LEU A 282 -2.64 24.83 -7.17
N ALA A 283 -2.62 24.47 -5.88
CA ALA A 283 -3.37 25.14 -4.81
C ALA A 283 -2.91 26.58 -4.58
N MET A 284 -1.60 26.84 -4.67
CA MET A 284 -1.05 28.21 -4.61
C MET A 284 -1.27 29.01 -5.91
N GLY A 285 -1.69 28.34 -6.99
CA GLY A 285 -1.87 28.90 -8.31
C GLY A 285 -3.30 29.34 -8.59
N ARG A 286 -3.67 29.38 -9.88
CA ARG A 286 -5.04 29.69 -10.33
C ARG A 286 -5.94 28.46 -10.45
N TYR A 287 -5.40 27.27 -10.23
CA TYR A 287 -6.15 26.02 -10.42
C TYR A 287 -7.14 25.78 -9.28
N TRP A 288 -6.70 25.96 -8.03
CA TRP A 288 -7.57 25.96 -6.84
C TRP A 288 -7.26 27.16 -5.93
N PRO A 289 -7.60 28.38 -6.34
CA PRO A 289 -7.32 29.57 -5.53
C PRO A 289 -8.00 29.54 -4.16
N GLU A 290 -9.08 28.76 -4.01
CA GLU A 290 -9.78 28.55 -2.75
C GLU A 290 -8.98 27.77 -1.70
N LEU A 291 -8.01 26.94 -2.14
CA LEU A 291 -7.15 26.20 -1.22
C LEU A 291 -5.98 27.06 -0.73
N GLY A 292 -5.39 27.90 -1.59
CA GLY A 292 -4.24 28.71 -1.22
C GLY A 292 -3.01 27.88 -0.80
N LYS A 293 -2.25 28.35 0.19
CA LYS A 293 -0.98 27.74 0.62
C LYS A 293 -1.20 26.67 1.70
N ILE A 294 -1.88 25.58 1.35
CA ILE A 294 -2.08 24.44 2.27
C ILE A 294 -0.79 23.62 2.47
N PRO A 295 -0.60 23.01 3.66
CA PRO A 295 0.33 21.91 3.82
C PRO A 295 -0.14 20.68 3.04
N VAL A 296 0.80 19.97 2.43
CA VAL A 296 0.50 18.74 1.69
C VAL A 296 1.47 17.65 2.12
N TRP A 297 0.95 16.52 2.57
CA TRP A 297 1.75 15.38 3.00
C TRP A 297 1.64 14.23 2.00
N ALA A 298 2.68 13.41 1.91
CA ALA A 298 2.74 12.27 1.00
C ALA A 298 2.75 10.95 1.78
N THR A 299 1.77 10.08 1.54
CA THR A 299 1.54 8.86 2.32
C THR A 299 2.31 7.65 1.80
N TYR A 300 3.02 7.78 0.68
CA TYR A 300 3.76 6.73 -0.04
C TYR A 300 2.90 5.68 -0.77
N SER A 301 1.69 5.41 -0.30
CA SER A 301 0.79 4.41 -0.90
C SER A 301 -0.66 4.64 -0.51
N GLU A 302 -1.55 4.10 -1.33
CA GLU A 302 -3.00 3.97 -1.12
C GLU A 302 -3.33 3.29 0.20
N ARG A 303 -2.53 2.28 0.60
CA ARG A 303 -2.69 1.61 1.89
C ARG A 303 -2.49 2.59 3.05
N ASN A 304 -1.56 3.52 2.94
CA ASN A 304 -1.32 4.50 3.99
C ASN A 304 -2.35 5.63 3.98
N ILE A 305 -2.95 5.97 2.85
CA ILE A 305 -4.13 6.85 2.83
C ILE A 305 -5.24 6.23 3.68
N ARG A 306 -5.63 4.98 3.40
CA ARG A 306 -6.69 4.28 4.16
C ARG A 306 -6.45 4.31 5.68
N ASN A 307 -5.20 4.08 6.08
CA ASN A 307 -4.80 3.95 7.47
C ASN A 307 -4.31 5.28 8.10
N PHE A 308 -4.34 6.39 7.38
CA PHE A 308 -3.78 7.65 7.88
C PHE A 308 -4.49 8.10 9.16
N VAL A 309 -3.70 8.44 10.19
CA VAL A 309 -4.23 8.92 11.46
C VAL A 309 -3.85 10.38 11.60
N ILE A 310 -4.85 11.23 11.86
CA ILE A 310 -4.64 12.66 12.08
C ILE A 310 -3.83 12.83 13.38
N PRO A 311 -2.72 13.57 13.36
CA PRO A 311 -2.00 13.88 14.59
C PRO A 311 -2.88 14.65 15.58
N ASP A 312 -2.86 14.26 16.85
CA ASP A 312 -3.67 14.89 17.91
C ASP A 312 -3.48 16.41 17.96
N SER A 313 -2.27 16.88 17.67
CA SER A 313 -1.93 18.32 17.62
C SER A 313 -2.69 19.10 16.57
N MET A 314 -3.28 18.44 15.56
CA MET A 314 -4.05 19.05 14.49
C MET A 314 -5.56 18.99 14.73
N LEU A 315 -6.06 18.11 15.60
CA LEU A 315 -7.51 17.92 15.79
C LEU A 315 -8.23 19.22 16.23
N GLY A 316 -7.54 20.09 16.98
CA GLY A 316 -8.12 21.36 17.41
C GLY A 316 -8.36 22.36 16.27
N THR A 317 -7.53 22.34 15.23
CA THR A 317 -7.53 23.34 14.14
C THR A 317 -8.05 22.81 12.82
N LEU A 318 -7.84 21.53 12.54
CA LEU A 318 -8.18 20.91 11.26
C LEU A 318 -9.70 20.87 11.06
N ARG A 319 -10.15 21.31 9.89
CA ARG A 319 -11.55 21.32 9.45
C ARG A 319 -11.74 20.61 8.12
N LYS A 320 -10.69 20.52 7.31
CA LYS A 320 -10.76 19.92 5.99
C LYS A 320 -9.53 19.08 5.65
N ILE A 321 -9.75 17.93 5.03
CA ILE A 321 -8.71 17.13 4.39
C ILE A 321 -9.05 17.03 2.90
N VAL A 322 -8.07 17.31 2.04
CA VAL A 322 -8.19 17.13 0.60
C VAL A 322 -7.27 16.01 0.17
N ILE A 323 -7.84 14.92 -0.32
CA ILE A 323 -7.10 13.79 -0.87
C ILE A 323 -6.92 14.02 -2.37
N PHE A 324 -5.68 14.14 -2.78
CA PHE A 324 -5.25 14.23 -4.17
C PHE A 324 -4.85 12.83 -4.62
N ALA A 325 -5.84 12.07 -5.09
CA ALA A 325 -5.64 10.73 -5.62
C ALA A 325 -5.17 10.79 -7.07
N ASP A 326 -4.32 9.85 -7.48
CA ASP A 326 -3.94 9.65 -8.88
C ASP A 326 -5.11 8.96 -9.61
N ASN A 327 -5.35 9.29 -10.88
CA ASN A 327 -6.46 8.71 -11.65
C ASN A 327 -6.01 7.44 -12.39
N ASP A 328 -5.63 6.41 -11.65
CA ASP A 328 -5.19 5.15 -12.24
C ASP A 328 -6.36 4.31 -12.79
N PRO A 329 -6.20 3.60 -13.94
CA PRO A 329 -7.25 2.73 -14.51
C PRO A 329 -7.78 1.65 -13.56
N ASN A 330 -6.97 1.26 -12.57
CA ASN A 330 -7.33 0.23 -11.60
C ASN A 330 -8.21 0.79 -10.45
N GLY A 331 -8.47 2.10 -10.41
CA GLY A 331 -9.33 2.77 -9.42
C GLY A 331 -8.81 2.69 -7.97
N THR A 332 -7.56 2.26 -7.76
CA THR A 332 -7.04 1.96 -6.41
C THR A 332 -6.90 3.22 -5.56
N GLY A 333 -6.45 4.33 -6.14
CA GLY A 333 -6.35 5.63 -5.47
C GLY A 333 -7.72 6.16 -5.02
N PHE A 334 -8.73 6.13 -5.89
CA PHE A 334 -10.09 6.53 -5.54
C PHE A 334 -10.69 5.67 -4.42
N SER A 335 -10.57 4.34 -4.53
CA SER A 335 -11.06 3.42 -3.49
C SER A 335 -10.42 3.71 -2.13
N ALA A 336 -9.11 3.96 -2.09
CA ALA A 336 -8.41 4.31 -0.85
C ALA A 336 -8.88 5.63 -0.25
N ALA A 337 -9.10 6.63 -1.11
CA ALA A 337 -9.60 7.94 -0.72
C ALA A 337 -11.04 7.86 -0.19
N ALA A 338 -11.90 7.07 -0.83
CA ALA A 338 -13.29 6.84 -0.43
C ALA A 338 -13.37 6.13 0.94
N GLU A 339 -12.61 5.06 1.13
CA GLU A 339 -12.54 4.34 2.41
C GLU A 339 -12.04 5.25 3.55
N PHE A 340 -11.01 6.08 3.28
CA PHE A 340 -10.56 7.07 4.25
C PHE A 340 -11.64 8.09 4.58
N LYS A 341 -12.35 8.61 3.57
CA LYS A 341 -13.44 9.56 3.74
C LYS A 341 -14.59 8.99 4.58
N GLU A 342 -15.00 7.76 4.32
CA GLU A 342 -16.03 7.07 5.10
C GLU A 342 -15.61 6.90 6.57
N ARG A 343 -14.36 6.48 6.80
CA ARG A 343 -13.82 6.37 8.16
C ARG A 343 -13.78 7.71 8.90
N MET A 344 -13.31 8.78 8.24
CA MET A 344 -13.29 10.12 8.82
C MET A 344 -14.69 10.65 9.12
N ALA A 345 -15.70 10.35 8.29
CA ALA A 345 -17.07 10.74 8.59
C ALA A 345 -17.63 10.09 9.87
N LEU A 346 -17.09 8.94 10.28
CA LEU A 346 -17.46 8.26 11.53
C LEU A 346 -16.62 8.70 12.72
N GLU A 347 -15.30 8.81 12.54
CA GLU A 347 -14.33 9.12 13.61
C GLU A 347 -14.25 10.62 13.93
N HIS A 348 -14.42 11.46 12.92
CA HIS A 348 -14.23 12.91 12.96
C HIS A 348 -15.27 13.63 12.07
N PRO A 349 -16.59 13.53 12.37
CA PRO A 349 -17.66 14.09 11.55
C PRO A 349 -17.58 15.62 11.36
N GLU A 350 -16.82 16.31 12.19
CA GLU A 350 -16.52 17.75 12.08
C GLU A 350 -15.47 18.10 11.01
N ILE A 351 -14.77 17.10 10.47
CA ILE A 351 -13.73 17.28 9.45
C ILE A 351 -14.28 16.89 8.08
N GLU A 352 -14.35 17.86 7.17
CA GLU A 352 -14.74 17.63 5.79
C GLU A 352 -13.62 16.89 5.04
N VAL A 353 -13.97 15.85 4.28
CA VAL A 353 -13.01 15.15 3.41
C VAL A 353 -13.43 15.28 1.95
N ASP A 354 -12.57 15.93 1.16
CA ASP A 354 -12.71 16.06 -0.28
C ASP A 354 -11.75 15.15 -1.01
N ILE A 355 -12.18 14.64 -2.17
CA ILE A 355 -11.37 13.82 -3.06
C ILE A 355 -11.26 14.58 -4.38
N LYS A 356 -10.02 14.81 -4.83
CA LYS A 356 -9.72 15.39 -6.13
C LYS A 356 -8.91 14.37 -6.93
N MET A 357 -9.28 14.19 -8.19
CA MET A 357 -8.54 13.41 -9.18
C MET A 357 -8.34 14.20 -10.48
N PRO A 358 -7.27 13.93 -11.24
CA PRO A 358 -7.17 14.39 -12.63
C PRO A 358 -8.38 13.95 -13.46
N GLU A 359 -8.85 14.79 -14.39
CA GLU A 359 -10.02 14.48 -15.23
C GLU A 359 -9.75 13.34 -16.21
N VAL A 360 -8.50 13.20 -16.65
CA VAL A 360 -8.07 12.20 -17.63
C VAL A 360 -7.52 10.98 -16.90
N GLU A 361 -8.05 9.81 -17.23
CA GLU A 361 -7.54 8.53 -16.73
C GLU A 361 -6.08 8.31 -17.16
N GLY A 362 -5.27 7.81 -16.23
CA GLY A 362 -3.84 7.57 -16.40
C GLY A 362 -2.95 8.77 -16.11
N MET A 363 -3.51 9.96 -15.83
CA MET A 363 -2.74 11.12 -15.41
C MET A 363 -2.56 11.17 -13.89
N ASP A 364 -1.38 11.64 -13.46
CA ASP A 364 -1.14 12.11 -12.10
C ASP A 364 -1.26 13.66 -12.01
N TRP A 365 -1.20 14.22 -10.80
CA TRP A 365 -1.28 15.67 -10.63
C TRP A 365 -0.05 16.44 -11.12
N ASN A 366 1.10 15.79 -11.29
CA ASN A 366 2.25 16.40 -11.94
C ASN A 366 2.00 16.53 -13.45
N ASP A 367 1.40 15.53 -14.09
CA ASP A 367 0.99 15.59 -15.48
C ASP A 367 -0.01 16.75 -15.70
N VAL A 368 -0.99 16.91 -14.82
CA VAL A 368 -1.91 18.07 -14.87
C VAL A 368 -1.10 19.37 -14.80
N LEU A 369 -0.21 19.50 -13.81
CA LEU A 369 0.57 20.71 -13.61
C LEU A 369 1.41 21.12 -14.83
N VAL A 370 2.06 20.16 -15.50
CA VAL A 370 2.94 20.46 -16.64
C VAL A 370 2.17 20.68 -17.96
N ASN A 371 0.87 20.38 -18.00
CA ASN A 371 0.00 20.58 -19.15
C ASN A 371 -0.96 21.78 -19.03
N LEU A 372 -0.89 22.54 -17.92
CA LEU A 372 -1.54 23.84 -17.77
C LEU A 372 -0.77 24.93 -18.53
#